data_AF-A0A0G8F5L8-F1
#
_entry.id   AF-A0A0G8F5L8-F1
#
_cell.length_a   1.000
_cell.length_b   1.000
_cell.length_c   1.000
_cell.angle_alpha   90.00
_cell.angle_beta   90.00
_cell.angle_gamma   90.00
#
_symmetry.space_group_name_H-M   'P 1'
#
loop_
_entity.id
_entity.type
_entity.pdbx_description
1 polymer ?
#
loop_
_entity_poly.entity_id
_entity_poly.type
_entity_poly.pdbx_seq_one_letter_code
_entity_poly.pdbx_strand_id
1 'polypeptide(L)' 'MDLTFKVEETCFNYRVGAICKHDNKILILQGDGEDFWYVPGGRVKTR' A
#
# COMPACT_ATOMS: atom_id res chain seq x y z
N MET A 1 5.75 -15.80 -0.13
CA MET A 1 6.53 -14.89 -1.01
C MET A 1 5.65 -13.68 -1.32
N ASP A 2 6.21 -12.49 -1.51
CA ASP A 2 5.39 -11.36 -2.00
C ASP A 2 4.87 -11.68 -3.42
N LEU A 3 3.66 -11.25 -3.75
CA LEU A 3 3.06 -11.40 -5.08
C LEU A 3 3.71 -10.37 -6.03
N THR A 4 4.96 -10.68 -6.37
CA THR A 4 5.87 -9.89 -7.16
C THR A 4 6.56 -10.80 -8.16
N PHE A 5 6.59 -10.42 -9.42
CA PHE A 5 7.27 -11.18 -10.46
C PHE A 5 7.91 -10.24 -11.48
N LYS A 6 9.03 -10.70 -12.06
CA LYS A 6 9.67 -9.99 -13.17
C LYS A 6 8.84 -10.16 -14.44
N VAL A 7 8.70 -9.08 -15.19
CA VAL A 7 8.11 -9.07 -16.53
C VAL A 7 9.13 -8.41 -17.44
N GLU A 8 9.86 -9.22 -18.21
CA GLU A 8 10.99 -8.77 -19.04
C GLU A 8 12.01 -7.95 -18.20
N GLU A 9 12.23 -6.69 -18.55
CA GLU A 9 13.11 -5.75 -17.85
C GLU A 9 12.42 -5.01 -16.68
N THR A 10 11.18 -5.36 -16.36
CA THR A 10 10.36 -4.69 -15.34
C THR A 10 9.97 -5.62 -14.19
N CYS A 11 9.37 -5.03 -13.15
CA CYS A 11 8.87 -5.74 -11.98
C CYS A 11 7.41 -5.39 -11.75
N PHE A 12 6.53 -6.40 -11.79
CA PHE A 12 5.15 -6.26 -11.36
C PHE A 12 5.06 -6.52 -9.85
N ASN A 13 4.44 -5.61 -9.10
CA ASN A 13 4.22 -5.73 -7.67
C ASN A 13 2.75 -5.46 -7.34
N TYR A 14 2.04 -6.47 -6.81
CA TYR A 14 0.66 -6.30 -6.41
C TYR A 14 0.56 -5.71 -5.00
N ARG A 15 -0.19 -4.61 -4.88
CA ARG A 15 -0.39 -3.87 -3.63
C ARG A 15 -1.87 -3.68 -3.34
N VAL A 16 -2.19 -3.64 -2.06
CA VAL A 16 -3.53 -3.31 -1.56
C VAL A 16 -3.41 -2.13 -0.61
N GLY A 17 -4.31 -1.16 -0.76
CA GLY A 17 -4.52 -0.06 0.18
C GLY A 17 -5.93 -0.14 0.76
N ALA A 18 -6.13 0.40 1.96
CA ALA A 18 -7.39 0.39 2.68
C ALA A 18 -7.89 1.82 2.91
N ILE A 19 -9.14 2.09 2.51
CA ILE A 19 -9.86 3.29 2.94
C ILE A 19 -10.67 2.93 4.19
N CYS A 20 -10.06 3.12 5.36
CA CYS A 20 -10.73 2.85 6.63
C CYS A 20 -11.59 4.06 7.01
N LYS A 21 -12.91 3.90 7.01
CA LYS A 21 -13.88 4.93 7.39
C LYS A 21 -14.39 4.72 8.81
N HIS A 22 -14.53 5.81 9.55
CA HIS A 22 -15.24 5.83 10.84
C HIS A 22 -15.97 7.18 10.97
N ASP A 23 -17.28 7.13 11.18
CA ASP A 23 -18.18 8.28 11.04
C ASP A 23 -17.94 9.05 9.73
N ASN A 24 -17.64 10.35 9.82
CA ASN A 24 -17.34 11.24 8.70
C ASN A 24 -15.83 11.48 8.50
N LYS A 25 -14.98 10.52 8.92
CA LYS A 25 -13.52 10.60 8.83
C LYS A 25 -12.93 9.39 8.13
N ILE A 26 -11.72 9.56 7.58
CA ILE A 26 -10.88 8.50 7.03
C ILE A 26 -9.54 8.43 7.77
N LEU A 27 -9.00 7.22 7.92
CA LEU A 27 -7.64 7.03 8.43
C LEU A 27 -6.61 7.33 7.34
N ILE A 28 -5.70 8.24 7.62
CA ILE A 28 -4.55 8.60 6.80
C ILE A 28 -3.31 8.58 7.69
N LEU A 29 -2.18 8.16 7.13
CA LEU A 29 -0.87 8.02 7.76
C LEU A 29 0.11 9.04 7.16
N GLN A 30 1.10 9.43 7.96
CA GLN A 30 2.29 10.17 7.54
C GLN A 30 3.44 9.67 8.39
N GLY A 31 4.55 9.31 7.75
CA GLY A 31 5.78 8.93 8.44
C GLY A 31 6.52 10.14 8.99
N ASP A 32 7.38 9.91 9.98
CA ASP A 32 8.20 10.97 10.56
C ASP A 32 9.08 11.62 9.48
N GLY A 33 8.90 12.93 9.28
CA GLY A 33 9.66 13.72 8.30
C GLY A 33 9.14 13.66 6.85
N GLU A 34 8.07 12.93 6.57
CA GLU A 34 7.44 12.92 5.24
C GLU A 34 6.54 14.15 5.04
N ASP A 35 6.54 14.73 3.84
CA ASP A 35 5.69 15.88 3.48
C ASP A 35 4.39 15.48 2.75
N PHE A 36 4.11 14.18 2.69
CA PHE A 36 2.92 13.62 2.07
C PHE A 36 2.14 12.70 3.02
N TRP A 37 0.87 12.52 2.68
CA TRP A 37 -0.07 11.70 3.42
C TRP A 37 -0.52 10.51 2.58
N TYR A 38 -0.74 9.35 3.19
CA TYR A 38 -1.13 8.13 2.47
C TYR A 38 -2.09 7.26 3.26
N VAL A 39 -2.78 6.35 2.57
CA VAL A 39 -3.69 5.39 3.19
C VAL A 39 -2.94 4.15 3.65
N PRO A 40 -3.37 3.46 4.72
CA PRO A 40 -2.77 2.19 5.12
C PRO A 40 -2.76 1.19 3.96
N GLY A 41 -1.68 0.43 3.81
CA GLY A 41 -1.56 -0.54 2.72
C GLY A 41 -0.26 -1.32 2.76
N GLY A 42 -0.06 -2.21 1.78
CA GLY A 42 1.14 -3.04 1.73
C GLY A 42 1.22 -3.99 0.53
N ARG A 43 2.32 -4.74 0.48
CA ARG A 43 2.54 -5.82 -0.48
C ARG A 43 1.70 -7.04 -0.08
N VAL A 44 1.10 -7.68 -1.08
CA VAL A 44 0.34 -8.92 -0.87
C VAL A 44 1.28 -10.12 -0.91
N LYS A 45 1.00 -11.15 -0.12
CA LYS A 45 1.74 -12.42 -0.12
C LYS A 45 0.93 -13.52 -0.79
N THR A 46 1.59 -14.39 -1.56
CA THR A 46 1.02 -15.67 -2.00
C THR A 46 0.92 -16.61 -0.80
N ARG A 47 -0.13 -17.43 -0.78
CA ARG A 47 -0.27 -18.52 0.19
C ARG A 47 0.72 -19.64 -0.10
#